data_AF-A0A847L5S6-F1
#
_entry.id   AF-A0A847L5S6-F1
#
_cell.length_a   1.000
_cell.length_b   1.000
_cell.length_c   1.000
_cell.angle_alpha   90.00
_cell.angle_beta   90.00
_cell.angle_gamma   90.00
#
_symmetry.space_group_name_H-M   'P 1'
#
loop_
_entity.id
_entity.type
_entity.pdbx_description
1 polymer ?
#
loop_
_entity_poly.entity_id
_entity_poly.type
_entity_poly.pdbx_seq_one_letter_code
_entity_poly.pdbx_strand_id
1 'polypeptide(L)'
;MSNSPLVSYTKISPNKTSPRNHKIDTITIHCVVGQTSVETLGNVFAPASRKASSNYGVGYDGRIGMYVEEKDRSWCTSSSANDNRAITIEVASDTKHPYAVTDKALEATIELCVDICKRNGIKQLLWKGDKNLIGQVDKQNMTVHRWFANKSCPGEYLYSKHLYIAAEVNKRLNPPKPTPKPDSKVLYRVQTGAFSNKANANALEAKLKKAGFDTYMVKVGNLYKVQVGAFGVKANADTMAKRLKVAGFDTYITTESGTPVQSNIKAPTLKVGSKVKVTGTKYATGQNIPSFVRNNTYTVQQISGDRVLLKEIISWVYKKDVKLV
;
A
#
# COMPACT_ATOMS: atom_id res chain seq x y z
N MET A 1 9.39 -21.37 19.65
CA MET A 1 8.35 -20.73 18.80
C MET A 1 7.28 -20.21 19.74
N SER A 2 7.10 -18.90 19.81
CA SER A 2 6.02 -18.25 20.58
C SER A 2 4.94 -17.78 19.61
N ASN A 3 3.67 -17.79 20.02
CA ASN A 3 2.58 -17.25 19.21
C ASN A 3 2.64 -15.72 19.15
N SER A 4 2.09 -15.11 18.10
CA SER A 4 1.98 -13.65 17.97
C SER A 4 1.22 -12.99 19.14
N PRO A 5 1.73 -11.90 19.74
CA PRO A 5 0.99 -11.13 20.75
C PRO A 5 -0.12 -10.27 20.14
N LEU A 6 -0.21 -10.17 18.80
CA LEU A 6 -1.25 -9.41 18.09
C LEU A 6 -2.60 -10.13 18.05
N VAL A 7 -2.65 -11.37 18.54
CA VAL A 7 -3.88 -12.19 18.58
C VAL A 7 -4.89 -11.57 19.53
N SER A 8 -6.08 -11.29 18.98
CA SER A 8 -7.24 -10.75 19.71
C SER A 8 -8.37 -11.77 19.89
N TYR A 9 -8.22 -12.96 19.29
CA TYR A 9 -9.20 -14.05 19.36
C TYR A 9 -8.51 -15.40 19.16
N THR A 10 -8.88 -16.41 19.93
CA THR A 10 -8.33 -17.77 19.78
C THR A 10 -9.46 -18.79 19.71
N LYS A 11 -9.41 -19.67 18.71
CA LYS A 11 -10.27 -20.86 18.61
C LYS A 11 -9.51 -21.98 17.92
N ILE A 12 -8.83 -22.81 18.70
CA ILE A 12 -7.91 -23.83 18.18
C ILE A 12 -8.68 -24.93 17.45
N SER A 13 -8.28 -25.18 16.20
CA SER A 13 -8.79 -26.27 15.38
C SER A 13 -8.16 -27.62 15.80
N PRO A 14 -8.93 -28.72 15.79
CA PRO A 14 -8.37 -30.07 15.93
C PRO A 14 -7.61 -30.52 14.67
N ASN A 15 -7.77 -29.83 13.53
CA ASN A 15 -7.16 -30.20 12.25
C ASN A 15 -5.71 -29.66 12.17
N LYS A 16 -4.79 -30.31 12.88
CA LYS A 16 -3.37 -29.93 12.92
C LYS A 16 -2.47 -31.14 13.09
N THR A 17 -1.18 -30.98 12.79
CA THR A 17 -0.15 -31.95 13.18
C THR A 17 0.76 -31.30 14.21
N SER A 18 0.95 -31.96 15.35
CA SER A 18 1.71 -31.45 16.49
C SER A 18 2.84 -32.42 16.86
N PRO A 19 4.09 -31.94 17.00
CA PRO A 19 4.57 -30.62 16.60
C PRO A 19 4.71 -30.48 15.07
N ARG A 20 4.98 -29.27 14.57
CA ARG A 20 5.59 -29.12 13.23
C ARG A 20 7.00 -29.71 13.24
N ASN A 21 7.46 -30.22 12.11
CA ASN A 21 8.78 -30.87 11.99
C ASN A 21 9.85 -29.99 11.32
N HIS A 22 9.56 -28.72 11.07
CA HIS A 22 10.48 -27.77 10.46
C HIS A 22 10.44 -26.43 11.19
N LYS A 23 11.57 -25.72 11.21
CA LYS A 23 11.60 -24.34 11.71
C LYS A 23 10.73 -23.43 10.86
N ILE A 24 10.14 -22.41 11.45
CA ILE A 24 9.43 -21.40 10.67
C ILE A 24 10.45 -20.57 9.91
N ASP A 25 10.35 -20.58 8.59
CA ASP A 25 11.19 -19.76 7.71
C ASP A 25 10.41 -19.20 6.51
N THR A 26 9.12 -19.49 6.43
CA THR A 26 8.25 -19.17 5.29
C THR A 26 6.94 -18.55 5.81
N ILE A 27 6.31 -17.68 5.02
CA ILE A 27 4.93 -17.22 5.25
C ILE A 27 4.08 -17.57 4.02
N THR A 28 2.89 -18.12 4.25
CA THR A 28 1.91 -18.35 3.18
C THR A 28 0.67 -17.51 3.45
N ILE A 29 0.37 -16.57 2.56
CA ILE A 29 -0.82 -15.72 2.66
C ILE A 29 -1.93 -16.35 1.81
N HIS A 30 -3.11 -16.44 2.41
CA HIS A 30 -4.35 -16.95 1.84
C HIS A 30 -5.44 -15.88 1.85
N CYS A 31 -6.49 -16.09 1.07
CA CYS A 31 -7.74 -15.36 1.22
C CYS A 31 -8.87 -16.30 1.62
N VAL A 32 -9.71 -15.85 2.55
CA VAL A 32 -11.01 -16.45 2.82
C VAL A 32 -12.10 -15.61 2.19
N VAL A 33 -12.95 -16.26 1.39
CA VAL A 33 -14.04 -15.59 0.67
C VAL A 33 -15.09 -15.10 1.66
N GLY A 34 -15.43 -13.83 1.55
CA GLY A 34 -16.34 -13.13 2.45
C GLY A 34 -15.57 -12.24 3.42
N GLN A 35 -16.09 -11.03 3.64
CA GLN A 35 -15.58 -10.08 4.63
C GLN A 35 -15.96 -10.59 6.02
N THR A 36 -15.30 -11.68 6.42
CA THR A 36 -15.61 -12.49 7.59
C THR A 36 -14.87 -11.97 8.82
N SER A 37 -15.43 -12.17 10.01
CA SER A 37 -14.74 -11.87 11.26
C SER A 37 -13.82 -13.03 11.67
N VAL A 38 -12.93 -12.78 12.62
CA VAL A 38 -12.04 -13.81 13.17
C VAL A 38 -12.79 -14.92 13.90
N GLU A 39 -13.97 -14.63 14.47
CA GLU A 39 -14.86 -15.60 15.09
C GLU A 39 -15.50 -16.52 14.06
N THR A 40 -16.04 -15.94 12.97
CA THR A 40 -16.64 -16.72 11.88
C THR A 40 -15.61 -17.64 11.24
N LEU A 41 -14.39 -17.15 10.98
CA LEU A 41 -13.31 -17.97 10.45
C LEU A 41 -12.86 -19.06 11.45
N GLY A 42 -12.82 -18.76 12.74
CA GLY A 42 -12.58 -19.78 13.78
C GLY A 42 -13.66 -20.86 13.81
N ASN A 43 -14.93 -20.50 13.60
CA ASN A 43 -16.03 -21.45 13.48
C ASN A 43 -15.90 -22.36 12.24
N VAL A 44 -15.36 -21.85 11.14
CA VAL A 44 -15.10 -22.66 9.94
C VAL A 44 -14.10 -23.79 10.25
N PHE A 45 -13.04 -23.50 11.01
CA PHE A 45 -11.99 -24.47 11.34
C PHE A 45 -12.26 -25.33 12.57
N ALA A 46 -13.28 -25.02 13.37
CA ALA A 46 -13.56 -25.74 14.61
C ALA A 46 -13.91 -27.24 14.43
N PRO A 47 -14.69 -27.67 13.42
CA PRO A 47 -15.06 -29.08 13.28
C PRO A 47 -13.89 -29.96 12.80
N ALA A 48 -13.70 -31.13 13.40
CA ALA A 48 -12.72 -32.13 12.94
C ALA A 48 -13.04 -32.71 11.54
N SER A 49 -14.28 -32.54 11.07
CA SER A 49 -14.71 -32.87 9.70
C SER A 49 -14.22 -31.86 8.66
N ARG A 50 -13.79 -30.65 9.05
CA ARG A 50 -13.30 -29.62 8.13
C ARG A 50 -12.06 -30.08 7.35
N LYS A 51 -11.18 -30.86 7.99
CA LYS A 51 -9.90 -31.33 7.43
C LYS A 51 -9.04 -30.20 6.83
N ALA A 52 -9.18 -28.99 7.38
CA ALA A 52 -8.41 -27.81 7.01
C ALA A 52 -8.27 -26.87 8.21
N SER A 53 -7.21 -26.08 8.21
CA SER A 53 -6.93 -25.04 9.21
C SER A 53 -5.90 -24.05 8.69
N SER A 54 -5.77 -22.90 9.36
CA SER A 54 -4.63 -21.99 9.23
C SER A 54 -4.02 -21.72 10.61
N ASN A 55 -2.78 -21.22 10.65
CA ASN A 55 -2.22 -20.74 11.91
C ASN A 55 -2.99 -19.50 12.39
N TYR A 56 -3.12 -18.51 11.51
CA TYR A 56 -3.77 -17.25 11.79
C TYR A 56 -4.90 -16.93 10.81
N GLY A 57 -5.78 -16.04 11.22
CA GLY A 57 -6.75 -15.36 10.37
C GLY A 57 -6.76 -13.86 10.61
N VAL A 58 -7.09 -13.09 9.59
CA VAL A 58 -7.28 -11.64 9.67
C VAL A 58 -8.69 -11.32 9.20
N GLY A 59 -9.50 -10.78 10.10
CA GLY A 59 -10.87 -10.36 9.81
C GLY A 59 -10.93 -9.08 8.98
N TYR A 60 -12.09 -8.78 8.39
CA TYR A 60 -12.30 -7.56 7.58
C TYR A 60 -12.01 -6.26 8.34
N ASP A 61 -12.07 -6.30 9.66
CA ASP A 61 -11.85 -5.19 10.59
C ASP A 61 -10.39 -5.04 11.03
N GLY A 62 -9.50 -5.94 10.59
CA GLY A 62 -8.09 -5.96 10.97
C GLY A 62 -7.79 -6.73 12.25
N ARG A 63 -8.79 -7.35 12.89
CA ARG A 63 -8.52 -8.23 14.04
C ARG A 63 -7.79 -9.48 13.59
N ILE A 64 -6.87 -9.94 14.43
CA ILE A 64 -6.09 -11.18 14.20
C ILE A 64 -6.63 -12.28 15.11
N GLY A 65 -6.95 -13.43 14.52
CA GLY A 65 -7.36 -14.66 15.19
C GLY A 65 -6.30 -15.74 15.07
N MET A 66 -6.20 -16.62 16.07
CA MET A 66 -5.33 -17.80 16.04
C MET A 66 -6.15 -19.10 16.07
N TYR A 67 -5.87 -20.00 15.13
CA TYR A 67 -6.59 -21.28 14.99
C TYR A 67 -5.67 -22.49 15.07
N VAL A 68 -4.38 -22.33 14.82
CA VAL A 68 -3.36 -23.35 15.11
C VAL A 68 -2.12 -22.64 15.66
N GLU A 69 -1.64 -23.07 16.82
CA GLU A 69 -0.43 -22.52 17.43
C GLU A 69 0.78 -22.67 16.50
N GLU A 70 1.75 -21.76 16.60
CA GLU A 70 2.94 -21.79 15.75
C GLU A 70 3.83 -23.00 16.00
N LYS A 71 3.79 -23.64 17.18
CA LYS A 71 4.52 -24.91 17.41
C LYS A 71 3.94 -26.08 16.61
N ASP A 72 2.73 -25.94 16.08
CA ASP A 72 2.00 -26.96 15.34
C ASP A 72 1.89 -26.58 13.85
N ARG A 73 1.72 -27.60 13.02
CA ARG A 73 1.47 -27.47 11.58
C ARG A 73 -0.03 -27.37 11.32
N SER A 74 -0.47 -26.28 10.70
CA SER A 74 -1.83 -26.17 10.13
C SER A 74 -1.99 -27.06 8.89
N TRP A 75 -3.23 -27.42 8.52
CA TRP A 75 -3.52 -28.13 7.27
C TRP A 75 -4.12 -27.14 6.27
N CYS A 76 -3.27 -26.36 5.59
CA CYS A 76 -3.71 -25.15 4.89
C CYS A 76 -3.49 -25.20 3.38
N THR A 77 -2.27 -25.52 2.93
CA THR A 77 -1.90 -25.38 1.51
C THR A 77 -2.09 -26.61 0.66
N SER A 78 -2.53 -27.73 1.25
CA SER A 78 -2.45 -29.06 0.62
C SER A 78 -1.01 -29.55 0.42
N SER A 79 -0.02 -28.92 1.05
CA SER A 79 1.38 -29.35 1.04
C SER A 79 1.93 -29.43 2.46
N SER A 80 2.10 -30.65 2.98
CA SER A 80 2.69 -30.86 4.30
C SER A 80 4.11 -30.28 4.41
N ALA A 81 4.89 -30.38 3.33
CA ALA A 81 6.24 -29.83 3.29
C ALA A 81 6.24 -28.29 3.45
N ASN A 82 5.30 -27.59 2.81
CA ASN A 82 5.16 -26.15 2.96
C ASN A 82 4.57 -25.77 4.32
N ASP A 83 3.49 -26.43 4.75
CA ASP A 83 2.80 -26.09 6.00
C ASP A 83 3.68 -26.31 7.25
N ASN A 84 4.64 -27.24 7.21
CA ASN A 84 5.59 -27.43 8.33
C ASN A 84 6.53 -26.22 8.50
N ARG A 85 6.96 -25.60 7.40
CA ARG A 85 7.91 -24.47 7.43
C ARG A 85 7.24 -23.10 7.39
N ALA A 86 5.97 -23.05 6.97
CA ALA A 86 5.22 -21.82 6.83
C ALA A 86 4.39 -21.48 8.07
N ILE A 87 4.23 -20.18 8.33
CA ILE A 87 3.04 -19.67 9.00
C ILE A 87 1.98 -19.36 7.95
N THR A 88 0.79 -19.92 8.11
CA THR A 88 -0.33 -19.78 7.15
C THR A 88 -1.36 -18.79 7.68
N ILE A 89 -1.78 -17.85 6.83
CA ILE A 89 -2.61 -16.70 7.23
C ILE A 89 -3.80 -16.59 6.28
N GLU A 90 -5.03 -16.79 6.77
CA GLU A 90 -6.26 -16.57 6.01
C GLU A 90 -6.74 -15.13 6.18
N VAL A 91 -6.89 -14.38 5.07
CA VAL A 91 -7.28 -12.97 5.11
C VAL A 91 -8.66 -12.77 4.51
N ALA A 92 -9.57 -12.13 5.25
CA ALA A 92 -10.93 -11.85 4.80
C ALA A 92 -10.95 -11.03 3.50
N SER A 93 -11.71 -11.47 2.52
CA SER A 93 -11.80 -10.83 1.20
C SER A 93 -13.23 -10.68 0.70
N ASP A 94 -13.44 -9.89 -0.34
CA ASP A 94 -14.72 -9.83 -1.04
C ASP A 94 -15.14 -11.21 -1.61
N THR A 95 -16.42 -11.34 -1.96
CA THR A 95 -16.98 -12.56 -2.53
C THR A 95 -16.76 -12.72 -4.03
N LYS A 96 -16.24 -11.68 -4.70
CA LYS A 96 -16.06 -11.62 -6.15
C LYS A 96 -14.62 -11.26 -6.50
N HIS A 97 -14.14 -11.75 -7.64
CA HIS A 97 -12.87 -11.34 -8.22
C HIS A 97 -12.78 -9.80 -8.30
N PRO A 98 -11.65 -9.17 -7.91
CA PRO A 98 -10.35 -9.78 -7.61
C PRO A 98 -10.18 -10.32 -6.17
N TYR A 99 -11.27 -10.47 -5.41
CA TYR A 99 -11.28 -10.83 -3.99
C TYR A 99 -10.57 -9.77 -3.15
N ALA A 100 -11.04 -8.52 -3.25
CA ALA A 100 -10.39 -7.40 -2.59
C ALA A 100 -10.43 -7.55 -1.07
N VAL A 101 -9.33 -7.16 -0.41
CA VAL A 101 -9.19 -7.14 1.04
C VAL A 101 -9.32 -5.70 1.52
N THR A 102 -9.91 -5.47 2.69
CA THR A 102 -10.00 -4.12 3.25
C THR A 102 -8.62 -3.57 3.62
N ASP A 103 -8.47 -2.25 3.65
CA ASP A 103 -7.18 -1.65 4.05
C ASP A 103 -6.78 -2.03 5.49
N LYS A 104 -7.76 -2.19 6.40
CA LYS A 104 -7.52 -2.65 7.78
C LYS A 104 -6.97 -4.07 7.83
N ALA A 105 -7.56 -4.98 7.06
CA ALA A 105 -7.11 -6.37 6.99
C ALA A 105 -5.73 -6.48 6.29
N LEU A 106 -5.47 -5.68 5.27
CA LEU A 106 -4.16 -5.62 4.61
C LEU A 106 -3.07 -5.12 5.58
N GLU A 107 -3.34 -4.03 6.32
CA GLU A 107 -2.41 -3.47 7.30
C GLU A 107 -2.12 -4.48 8.44
N ALA A 108 -3.15 -5.10 9.00
CA ALA A 108 -2.99 -6.13 10.03
C ALA A 108 -2.22 -7.36 9.52
N THR A 109 -2.39 -7.73 8.24
CA THR A 109 -1.59 -8.79 7.61
C THR A 109 -0.11 -8.41 7.56
N ILE A 110 0.22 -7.16 7.22
CA ILE A 110 1.60 -6.66 7.20
C ILE A 110 2.18 -6.65 8.62
N GLU A 111 1.45 -6.15 9.62
CA GLU A 111 1.88 -6.15 11.02
C GLU A 111 2.17 -7.56 11.54
N LEU A 112 1.27 -8.51 11.25
CA LEU A 112 1.45 -9.90 11.60
C LEU A 112 2.67 -10.52 10.92
N CYS A 113 2.90 -10.23 9.63
CA CYS A 113 4.10 -10.70 8.93
C CYS A 113 5.40 -10.14 9.55
N VAL A 114 5.41 -8.87 9.96
CA VAL A 114 6.56 -8.27 10.67
C VAL A 114 6.82 -8.99 11.99
N ASP A 115 5.79 -9.21 12.79
CA ASP A 115 5.91 -9.90 14.08
C ASP A 115 6.41 -11.34 13.92
N ILE A 116 5.84 -12.11 12.97
CA ILE A 116 6.30 -13.47 12.64
C ILE A 116 7.78 -13.45 12.26
N CYS A 117 8.19 -12.52 11.40
CA CYS A 117 9.57 -12.43 10.96
C CYS A 117 10.53 -12.14 12.13
N LYS A 118 10.18 -11.19 13.02
CA LYS A 118 10.99 -10.86 14.20
C LYS A 118 11.16 -12.05 15.14
N ARG A 119 10.06 -12.72 15.50
CA ARG A 119 10.07 -13.84 16.45
C ARG A 119 10.77 -15.08 15.92
N ASN A 120 10.80 -15.27 14.60
CA ASN A 120 11.40 -16.44 13.96
C ASN A 120 12.77 -16.16 13.30
N GLY A 121 13.35 -14.97 13.50
CA GLY A 121 14.68 -14.62 12.97
C GLY A 121 14.74 -14.49 11.44
N ILE A 122 13.61 -14.24 10.78
CA ILE A 122 13.53 -14.00 9.34
C ILE A 122 13.92 -12.53 9.09
N LYS A 123 15.12 -12.32 8.54
CA LYS A 123 15.70 -10.97 8.36
C LYS A 123 14.97 -10.14 7.31
N GLN A 124 14.44 -10.80 6.28
CA GLN A 124 13.74 -10.19 5.16
C GLN A 124 12.65 -11.13 4.64
N LEU A 125 11.53 -10.56 4.22
CA LEU A 125 10.49 -11.23 3.47
C LEU A 125 10.74 -11.00 1.97
N LEU A 126 10.83 -12.07 1.20
CA LEU A 126 11.29 -12.08 -0.20
C LEU A 126 10.20 -12.66 -1.10
N TRP A 127 9.89 -11.95 -2.17
CA TRP A 127 8.91 -12.36 -3.17
C TRP A 127 9.42 -12.10 -4.59
N LYS A 128 9.45 -13.15 -5.40
CA LYS A 128 9.71 -13.09 -6.86
C LYS A 128 8.50 -13.56 -7.67
N GLY A 129 7.50 -14.17 -7.04
CA GLY A 129 6.36 -14.75 -7.73
C GLY A 129 6.71 -15.98 -8.54
N ASP A 130 7.81 -16.66 -8.20
CA ASP A 130 8.31 -17.82 -8.95
C ASP A 130 8.11 -19.10 -8.12
N LYS A 131 7.27 -20.00 -8.64
CA LYS A 131 6.98 -21.30 -8.03
C LYS A 131 8.23 -22.18 -7.93
N ASN A 132 9.22 -22.03 -8.81
CA ASN A 132 10.44 -22.83 -8.80
C ASN A 132 11.38 -22.46 -7.63
N LEU A 133 11.12 -21.34 -6.94
CA LEU A 133 11.88 -20.90 -5.78
C LEU A 133 11.31 -21.40 -4.45
N ILE A 134 10.25 -22.22 -4.46
CA ILE A 134 9.71 -22.81 -3.23
C ILE A 134 10.83 -23.56 -2.48
N GLY A 135 11.08 -23.09 -1.26
CA GLY A 135 12.08 -23.65 -0.35
C GLY A 135 13.50 -23.13 -0.50
N GLN A 136 13.77 -22.27 -1.48
CA GLN A 136 15.02 -21.49 -1.60
C GLN A 136 14.85 -20.15 -0.86
N VAL A 137 14.85 -20.20 0.47
CA VAL A 137 14.45 -19.08 1.36
C VAL A 137 15.36 -17.85 1.31
N ASP A 138 16.57 -18.00 0.79
CA ASP A 138 17.49 -16.91 0.45
C ASP A 138 17.05 -16.10 -0.77
N LYS A 139 16.16 -16.66 -1.61
CA LYS A 139 15.63 -16.03 -2.83
C LYS A 139 14.14 -15.69 -2.72
N GLN A 140 13.37 -16.55 -2.06
CA GLN A 140 11.93 -16.37 -1.84
C GLN A 140 11.47 -17.18 -0.62
N ASN A 141 10.81 -16.53 0.32
CA ASN A 141 10.27 -17.15 1.53
C ASN A 141 8.80 -16.78 1.78
N MET A 142 8.13 -16.29 0.75
CA MET A 142 6.67 -16.25 0.67
C MET A 142 6.18 -17.29 -0.33
N THR A 143 5.06 -17.93 -0.01
CA THR A 143 4.36 -18.83 -0.94
C THR A 143 2.87 -18.56 -0.97
N VAL A 144 2.18 -19.18 -1.94
CA VAL A 144 0.73 -19.05 -2.13
C VAL A 144 0.08 -20.40 -2.39
N HIS A 145 -1.15 -20.59 -1.93
CA HIS A 145 -1.87 -21.85 -2.04
C HIS A 145 -2.02 -22.34 -3.49
N ARG A 146 -2.24 -21.43 -4.47
CA ARG A 146 -2.33 -21.77 -5.91
C ARG A 146 -1.12 -22.49 -6.48
N TRP A 147 0.02 -22.49 -5.79
CA TRP A 147 1.19 -23.26 -6.21
C TRP A 147 1.15 -24.73 -5.82
N PHE A 148 0.35 -25.09 -4.82
CA PHE A 148 0.28 -26.44 -4.24
C PHE A 148 -1.02 -27.18 -4.59
N ALA A 149 -2.08 -26.45 -4.93
CA ALA A 149 -3.36 -27.02 -5.35
C ALA A 149 -4.00 -26.17 -6.47
N ASN A 150 -4.86 -26.77 -7.28
CA ASN A 150 -5.64 -26.06 -8.31
C ASN A 150 -6.71 -25.17 -7.67
N LYS A 151 -6.29 -23.99 -7.19
CA LYS A 151 -7.08 -23.00 -6.44
C LYS A 151 -6.70 -21.60 -6.90
N SER A 152 -7.63 -20.64 -6.79
CA SER A 152 -7.35 -19.21 -7.05
C SER A 152 -6.73 -18.48 -5.84
N CYS A 153 -6.68 -19.10 -4.66
CA CYS A 153 -6.14 -18.52 -3.43
C CYS A 153 -4.66 -18.09 -3.61
N PRO A 154 -4.27 -16.85 -3.23
CA PRO A 154 -4.95 -15.91 -2.32
C PRO A 154 -5.85 -14.86 -3.02
N GLY A 155 -6.44 -15.18 -4.17
CA GLY A 155 -7.14 -14.19 -4.98
C GLY A 155 -6.15 -13.23 -5.67
N GLU A 156 -6.63 -12.45 -6.62
CA GLU A 156 -5.74 -11.61 -7.43
C GLU A 156 -5.32 -10.33 -6.70
N TYR A 157 -6.17 -9.84 -5.79
CA TYR A 157 -5.86 -8.67 -4.97
C TYR A 157 -4.62 -8.90 -4.09
N LEU A 158 -4.59 -9.98 -3.31
CA LEU A 158 -3.42 -10.27 -2.46
C LEU A 158 -2.23 -10.71 -3.31
N TYR A 159 -2.44 -11.55 -4.33
CA TYR A 159 -1.34 -12.03 -5.20
C TYR A 159 -0.56 -10.86 -5.83
N SER A 160 -1.26 -9.89 -6.43
CA SER A 160 -0.64 -8.68 -6.99
C SER A 160 0.01 -7.77 -5.95
N LYS A 161 -0.35 -7.89 -4.67
CA LYS A 161 0.22 -7.14 -3.54
C LYS A 161 1.32 -7.84 -2.77
N HIS A 162 1.72 -9.08 -3.11
CA HIS A 162 2.78 -9.78 -2.38
C HIS A 162 4.12 -9.01 -2.39
N LEU A 163 4.48 -8.39 -3.51
CA LEU A 163 5.67 -7.54 -3.60
C LEU A 163 5.57 -6.31 -2.67
N TYR A 164 4.38 -5.69 -2.61
CA TYR A 164 4.11 -4.56 -1.73
C TYR A 164 4.17 -4.97 -0.25
N ILE A 165 3.54 -6.08 0.13
CA ILE A 165 3.57 -6.63 1.49
C ILE A 165 5.02 -6.92 1.91
N ALA A 166 5.80 -7.60 1.07
CA ALA A 166 7.22 -7.87 1.34
C ALA A 166 8.01 -6.56 1.56
N ALA A 167 7.79 -5.54 0.72
CA ALA A 167 8.46 -4.25 0.86
C ALA A 167 8.11 -3.52 2.17
N GLU A 168 6.83 -3.47 2.55
CA GLU A 168 6.40 -2.84 3.81
C GLU A 168 6.90 -3.61 5.04
N VAL A 169 6.88 -4.94 5.00
CA VAL A 169 7.47 -5.78 6.06
C VAL A 169 8.95 -5.48 6.20
N ASN A 170 9.71 -5.48 5.10
CA ASN A 170 11.15 -5.23 5.13
C ASN A 170 11.51 -3.84 5.64
N LYS A 171 10.71 -2.82 5.28
CA LYS A 171 10.84 -1.45 5.79
C LYS A 171 10.63 -1.38 7.30
N ARG A 172 9.76 -2.21 7.86
CA ARG A 172 9.46 -2.25 9.32
C ARG A 172 10.40 -3.19 10.09
N LEU A 173 10.97 -4.21 9.45
CA LEU A 173 12.01 -5.08 10.02
C LEU A 173 13.35 -4.38 10.08
N ASN A 174 13.69 -3.66 9.01
CA ASN A 174 14.91 -2.90 8.87
C ASN A 174 14.53 -1.44 8.70
N PRO A 175 13.95 -0.79 9.73
CA PRO A 175 13.71 0.63 9.66
C PRO A 175 15.04 1.28 9.35
N PRO A 176 15.11 2.25 8.42
CA PRO A 176 16.33 3.00 8.20
C PRO A 176 16.80 3.47 9.57
N LYS A 177 18.04 3.08 9.95
CA LYS A 177 18.63 3.45 11.23
C LYS A 177 18.34 4.93 11.43
N PRO A 178 17.76 5.36 12.57
CA PRO A 178 17.61 6.78 12.83
C PRO A 178 18.99 7.38 12.60
N THR A 179 19.11 8.18 11.54
CA THR A 179 20.31 8.97 11.35
C THR A 179 20.50 9.71 12.67
N PRO A 180 21.69 9.64 13.30
CA PRO A 180 21.93 10.32 14.57
C PRO A 180 21.33 11.72 14.47
N LYS A 181 20.49 12.06 15.46
CA LYS A 181 19.84 13.38 15.56
C LYS A 181 20.95 14.39 15.27
N PRO A 182 20.88 15.14 14.16
CA PRO A 182 22.05 15.89 13.76
C PRO A 182 22.26 17.01 14.76
N ASP A 183 23.31 16.91 15.57
CA ASP A 183 23.95 18.10 16.16
C ASP A 183 24.26 19.04 15.00
N SER A 184 23.51 20.15 14.92
CA SER A 184 23.71 21.29 14.00
C SER A 184 24.18 20.97 12.56
N LYS A 185 23.70 19.87 11.96
CA LYS A 185 24.21 19.43 10.65
C LYS A 185 23.62 20.28 9.54
N VAL A 186 24.48 21.00 8.84
CA VAL A 186 24.15 21.81 7.67
C VAL A 186 23.31 21.00 6.68
N LEU A 187 22.13 21.52 6.32
CA LEU A 187 21.26 20.93 5.30
C LEU A 187 21.53 21.55 3.94
N TYR A 188 21.73 20.72 2.92
CA TYR A 188 21.80 21.12 1.51
C TYR A 188 20.38 21.15 0.94
N ARG A 189 19.86 22.35 0.69
CA ARG A 189 18.50 22.59 0.19
C ARG A 189 18.55 22.86 -1.30
N VAL A 190 17.72 22.16 -2.04
CA VAL A 190 17.64 22.29 -3.50
C VAL A 190 16.60 23.34 -3.81
N GLN A 191 17.04 24.57 -4.05
CA GLN A 191 16.19 25.71 -4.34
C GLN A 191 15.92 25.80 -5.84
N THR A 192 14.65 25.96 -6.18
CA THR A 192 14.13 26.03 -7.54
C THR A 192 13.29 27.28 -7.63
N GLY A 193 13.92 28.47 -7.71
CA GLY A 193 13.26 29.78 -7.75
C GLY A 193 13.24 30.57 -6.43
N ALA A 194 13.30 31.90 -6.56
CA ALA A 194 13.22 32.87 -5.46
C ALA A 194 12.46 34.10 -5.95
N PHE A 195 11.35 34.46 -5.28
CA PHE A 195 10.43 35.49 -5.76
C PHE A 195 10.07 36.46 -4.65
N SER A 196 10.05 37.77 -4.93
CA SER A 196 9.48 38.77 -4.01
C SER A 196 7.96 38.64 -3.89
N ASN A 197 7.28 38.16 -4.95
CA ASN A 197 5.84 37.94 -4.97
C ASN A 197 5.48 36.47 -4.71
N LYS A 198 4.68 36.21 -3.66
CA LYS A 198 4.21 34.88 -3.26
C LYS A 198 3.42 34.16 -4.36
N ALA A 199 2.67 34.88 -5.19
CA ALA A 199 1.90 34.28 -6.29
C ALA A 199 2.80 33.60 -7.33
N ASN A 200 3.97 34.18 -7.62
CA ASN A 200 4.95 33.60 -8.54
C ASN A 200 5.59 32.34 -7.95
N ALA A 201 5.88 32.34 -6.65
CA ALA A 201 6.35 31.15 -5.94
C ALA A 201 5.28 30.02 -5.97
N ASN A 202 4.02 30.34 -5.68
CA ASN A 202 2.91 29.38 -5.77
C ASN A 202 2.75 28.81 -7.19
N ALA A 203 2.90 29.65 -8.22
CA ALA A 203 2.80 29.22 -9.63
C ALA A 203 3.93 28.24 -9.98
N LEU A 204 5.16 28.48 -9.49
CA LEU A 204 6.26 27.55 -9.68
C LEU A 204 6.07 26.25 -8.89
N GLU A 205 5.59 26.32 -7.65
CA GLU A 205 5.22 25.12 -6.88
C GLU A 205 4.21 24.26 -7.61
N ALA A 206 3.19 24.86 -8.23
CA ALA A 206 2.20 24.13 -9.01
C ALA A 206 2.81 23.43 -10.23
N LYS A 207 3.74 24.09 -10.93
CA LYS A 207 4.48 23.48 -12.06
C LYS A 207 5.33 22.31 -11.62
N LEU A 208 6.08 22.47 -10.52
CA LEU A 208 6.92 21.42 -9.94
C LEU A 208 6.10 20.21 -9.48
N LYS A 209 4.98 20.44 -8.77
CA LYS A 209 4.05 19.38 -8.37
C LYS A 209 3.44 18.66 -9.57
N LYS A 210 3.06 19.38 -10.62
CA LYS A 210 2.56 18.78 -11.87
C LYS A 210 3.63 17.93 -12.57
N ALA A 211 4.90 18.32 -12.45
CA ALA A 211 6.04 17.55 -12.92
C ALA A 211 6.47 16.40 -11.97
N GLY A 212 5.73 16.20 -10.86
CA GLY A 212 5.96 15.10 -9.91
C GLY A 212 7.01 15.38 -8.83
N PHE A 213 7.35 16.65 -8.59
CA PHE A 213 8.26 17.05 -7.52
C PHE A 213 7.49 17.57 -6.30
N ASP A 214 7.81 17.04 -5.13
CA ASP A 214 7.33 17.59 -3.87
C ASP A 214 8.03 18.93 -3.58
N THR A 215 7.26 19.93 -3.17
CA THR A 215 7.76 21.28 -2.93
C THR A 215 7.60 21.72 -1.49
N TYR A 216 8.48 22.62 -1.09
CA TYR A 216 8.45 23.29 0.19
C TYR A 216 8.82 24.75 0.01
N MET A 217 7.97 25.67 0.49
CA MET A 217 8.23 27.10 0.36
C MET A 217 8.75 27.69 1.69
N VAL A 218 9.81 28.47 1.61
CA VAL A 218 10.37 29.22 2.74
C VAL A 218 10.47 30.71 2.41
N LYS A 219 10.43 31.56 3.43
CA LYS A 219 10.74 32.98 3.32
C LYS A 219 12.13 33.24 3.87
N VAL A 220 12.96 33.90 3.08
CA VAL A 220 14.30 34.38 3.47
C VAL A 220 14.38 35.86 3.11
N GLY A 221 14.49 36.72 4.12
CA GLY A 221 14.29 38.16 3.92
C GLY A 221 12.94 38.45 3.26
N ASN A 222 12.98 39.13 2.11
CA ASN A 222 11.78 39.49 1.34
C ASN A 222 11.44 38.51 0.21
N LEU A 223 12.14 37.36 0.11
CA LEU A 223 11.95 36.40 -0.97
C LEU A 223 11.25 35.13 -0.49
N TYR A 224 10.26 34.69 -1.24
CA TYR A 224 9.66 33.37 -1.21
C TYR A 224 10.49 32.43 -2.09
N LYS A 225 11.19 31.48 -1.46
CA LYS A 225 12.07 30.51 -2.10
C LYS A 225 11.37 29.16 -2.14
N VAL A 226 11.29 28.55 -3.32
CA VAL A 226 10.70 27.23 -3.51
C VAL A 226 11.82 26.18 -3.45
N GLN A 227 11.64 25.15 -2.65
CA GLN A 227 12.61 24.08 -2.42
C GLN A 227 12.03 22.73 -2.83
N VAL A 228 12.88 21.85 -3.35
CA VAL A 228 12.55 20.47 -3.71
C VAL A 228 13.49 19.55 -2.94
N GLY A 229 13.24 19.47 -1.63
CA GLY A 229 14.02 18.68 -0.69
C GLY A 229 15.13 19.44 0.06
N ALA A 230 15.43 18.94 1.25
CA ALA A 230 16.52 19.36 2.11
C ALA A 230 17.28 18.10 2.57
N PHE A 231 18.56 18.01 2.22
CA PHE A 231 19.34 16.78 2.37
C PHE A 231 20.51 16.98 3.34
N GLY A 232 20.71 16.03 4.25
CA GLY A 232 21.89 16.01 5.12
C GLY A 232 23.19 15.56 4.43
N VAL A 233 23.11 15.18 3.15
CA VAL A 233 24.24 14.71 2.32
C VAL A 233 24.21 15.45 0.98
N LYS A 234 25.28 16.15 0.62
CA LYS A 234 25.36 16.98 -0.59
C LYS A 234 25.11 16.19 -1.88
N ALA A 235 25.61 14.95 -1.98
CA ALA A 235 25.41 14.10 -3.15
C ALA A 235 23.92 13.83 -3.48
N ASN A 236 23.05 13.77 -2.45
CA ASN A 236 21.61 13.62 -2.65
C ASN A 236 20.98 14.92 -3.20
N ALA A 237 21.44 16.07 -2.70
CA ALA A 237 21.05 17.38 -3.24
C ALA A 237 21.53 17.54 -4.69
N ASP A 238 22.76 17.11 -5.01
CA ASP A 238 23.32 17.12 -6.38
C ASP A 238 22.48 16.24 -7.32
N THR A 239 22.05 15.06 -6.85
CA THR A 239 21.18 14.16 -7.62
C THR A 239 19.81 14.78 -7.90
N MET A 240 19.17 15.40 -6.90
CA MET A 240 17.89 16.08 -7.08
C MET A 240 18.02 17.31 -7.99
N ALA A 241 19.09 18.09 -7.83
CA ALA A 241 19.36 19.24 -8.69
C ALA A 241 19.56 18.83 -10.16
N LYS A 242 20.24 17.71 -10.42
CA LYS A 242 20.35 17.14 -11.78
C LYS A 242 18.98 16.76 -12.34
N ARG A 243 18.12 16.10 -11.55
CA ARG A 243 16.76 15.73 -11.97
C ARG A 243 15.91 16.94 -12.34
N LEU A 244 15.99 18.01 -11.55
CA LEU A 244 15.25 19.24 -11.82
C LEU A 244 15.76 19.96 -13.06
N LYS A 245 17.07 20.05 -13.26
CA LYS A 245 17.67 20.61 -14.48
C LYS A 245 17.26 19.83 -15.73
N VAL A 246 17.27 18.50 -15.68
CA VAL A 246 16.78 17.63 -16.77
C VAL A 246 15.29 17.87 -17.04
N ALA A 247 14.50 18.12 -16.00
CA ALA A 247 13.08 18.47 -16.12
C ALA A 247 12.84 19.94 -16.52
N GLY A 248 13.89 20.71 -16.83
CA GLY A 248 13.79 22.09 -17.31
C GLY A 248 13.62 23.14 -16.22
N PHE A 249 13.94 22.82 -14.97
CA PHE A 249 13.84 23.76 -13.85
C PHE A 249 15.21 24.28 -13.40
N ASP A 250 15.37 25.60 -13.41
CA ASP A 250 16.55 26.25 -12.87
C ASP A 250 16.69 25.98 -11.37
N THR A 251 17.85 25.44 -11.00
CA THR A 251 18.07 24.90 -9.67
C THR A 251 19.44 25.24 -9.11
N TYR A 252 19.47 25.62 -7.83
CA TYR A 252 20.66 25.95 -7.05
C TYR A 252 20.63 25.23 -5.70
N ILE A 253 21.80 24.81 -5.19
CA ILE A 253 21.92 24.16 -3.88
C ILE A 253 22.42 25.20 -2.87
N THR A 254 21.66 25.40 -1.80
CA THR A 254 21.97 26.36 -0.73
C THR A 254 21.98 25.69 0.65
N THR A 255 22.76 26.23 1.57
CA THR A 255 22.74 25.85 3.00
C THR A 255 21.91 26.81 3.85
N GLU A 256 21.42 27.90 3.24
CA GLU A 256 20.59 28.91 3.89
C GLU A 256 19.21 28.34 4.26
N SER A 257 18.77 28.60 5.49
CA SER A 257 17.43 28.28 5.99
C SER A 257 16.51 29.49 5.88
N GLY A 258 15.20 29.24 5.86
CA GLY A 258 14.19 30.29 5.93
C GLY A 258 13.00 29.87 6.77
N THR A 259 12.11 30.81 7.05
CA THR A 259 10.88 30.54 7.80
C THR A 259 9.88 29.82 6.89
N PRO A 260 9.29 28.68 7.32
CA PRO A 260 8.29 27.99 6.54
C PRO A 260 7.12 28.89 6.15
N VAL A 261 6.68 28.83 4.90
CA VAL A 261 5.48 29.53 4.42
C VAL A 261 4.48 28.47 4.00
N GLN A 262 3.31 28.47 4.62
CA GLN A 262 2.21 27.61 4.14
C GLN A 262 1.84 28.01 2.70
N SER A 263 1.94 27.04 1.81
CA SER A 263 1.49 27.12 0.43
C SER A 263 -0.04 27.20 0.43
N ASN A 264 -0.61 28.34 0.03
CA ASN A 264 -2.07 28.54 -0.07
C ASN A 264 -2.61 27.97 -1.39
N ILE A 265 -2.08 26.83 -1.86
CA ILE A 265 -2.59 26.18 -3.06
C ILE A 265 -3.81 25.36 -2.64
N LYS A 266 -5.00 25.97 -2.69
CA LYS A 266 -6.24 25.19 -2.71
C LYS A 266 -6.20 24.30 -3.95
N ALA A 267 -6.27 22.99 -3.74
CA ALA A 267 -6.51 22.06 -4.83
C ALA A 267 -7.73 22.55 -5.64
N PRO A 268 -7.67 22.53 -6.98
CA PRO A 268 -8.81 22.97 -7.78
C PRO A 268 -10.03 22.18 -7.34
N THR A 269 -11.06 22.90 -6.90
CA THR A 269 -12.29 22.29 -6.39
C THR A 269 -13.25 22.13 -7.55
N LEU A 270 -13.85 20.95 -7.65
CA LEU A 270 -14.84 20.62 -8.67
C LEU A 270 -16.07 21.52 -8.50
N LYS A 271 -16.39 22.32 -9.52
CA LYS A 271 -17.54 23.23 -9.54
C LYS A 271 -18.27 23.17 -10.88
N VAL A 272 -19.48 23.73 -10.93
CA VAL A 272 -20.17 23.94 -12.21
C VAL A 272 -19.29 24.79 -13.13
N GLY A 273 -19.13 24.36 -14.38
CA GLY A 273 -18.21 24.93 -15.36
C GLY A 273 -16.81 24.29 -15.39
N SER A 274 -16.43 23.46 -14.41
CA SER A 274 -15.14 22.74 -14.43
C SER A 274 -15.02 21.83 -15.65
N LYS A 275 -13.81 21.75 -16.23
CA LYS A 275 -13.47 20.75 -17.25
C LYS A 275 -12.96 19.48 -16.57
N VAL A 276 -13.49 18.33 -16.99
CA VAL A 276 -13.16 17.03 -16.39
C VAL A 276 -12.98 15.94 -17.44
N LYS A 277 -12.12 14.98 -17.14
CA LYS A 277 -12.03 13.70 -17.87
C LYS A 277 -12.73 12.60 -17.08
N VAL A 278 -13.47 11.75 -17.78
CA VAL A 278 -14.13 10.59 -17.19
C VAL A 278 -13.13 9.46 -17.02
N THR A 279 -13.00 8.98 -15.79
CA THR A 279 -12.11 7.86 -15.41
C THR A 279 -12.88 6.59 -15.07
N GLY A 280 -14.17 6.71 -14.72
CA GLY A 280 -15.03 5.56 -14.46
C GLY A 280 -15.47 4.81 -15.71
N THR A 281 -15.99 3.61 -15.48
CA THR A 281 -16.44 2.68 -16.54
C THR A 281 -17.96 2.60 -16.64
N LYS A 282 -18.72 3.18 -15.69
CA LYS A 282 -20.18 3.19 -15.67
C LYS A 282 -20.72 4.60 -15.40
N TYR A 283 -21.79 4.96 -16.10
CA TYR A 283 -22.59 6.14 -15.77
C TYR A 283 -23.27 5.94 -14.41
N ALA A 284 -23.70 7.04 -13.79
CA ALA A 284 -24.47 6.97 -12.53
C ALA A 284 -25.83 6.27 -12.71
N THR A 285 -26.30 6.14 -13.94
CA THR A 285 -27.50 5.39 -14.33
C THR A 285 -27.22 3.89 -14.58
N GLY A 286 -25.97 3.45 -14.45
CA GLY A 286 -25.57 2.03 -14.45
C GLY A 286 -25.07 1.47 -15.80
N GLN A 287 -25.34 2.15 -16.92
CA GLN A 287 -24.84 1.75 -18.24
C GLN A 287 -23.32 1.90 -18.34
N ASN A 288 -22.69 1.06 -19.16
CA ASN A 288 -21.26 1.19 -19.45
C ASN A 288 -20.96 2.49 -20.20
N ILE A 289 -19.89 3.15 -19.80
CA ILE A 289 -19.39 4.36 -20.47
C ILE A 289 -18.63 3.94 -21.72
N PRO A 290 -19.03 4.40 -22.92
CA PRO A 290 -18.30 4.14 -24.16
C PRO A 290 -16.85 4.61 -24.10
N SER A 291 -15.95 3.96 -24.85
CA SER A 291 -14.53 4.33 -24.89
C SER A 291 -14.31 5.78 -25.31
N PHE A 292 -15.10 6.29 -26.27
CA PHE A 292 -14.99 7.68 -26.73
C PHE A 292 -15.29 8.69 -25.60
N VAL A 293 -16.07 8.32 -24.58
CA VAL A 293 -16.36 9.20 -23.44
C VAL A 293 -15.22 9.20 -22.43
N ARG A 294 -14.48 8.12 -22.29
CA ARG A 294 -13.30 8.08 -21.40
C ARG A 294 -12.09 8.84 -21.96
N ASN A 295 -12.03 9.02 -23.28
CA ASN A 295 -10.90 9.68 -23.95
C ASN A 295 -11.08 11.20 -24.15
N ASN A 296 -12.26 11.74 -23.81
CA ASN A 296 -12.61 13.14 -24.04
C ASN A 296 -12.72 13.96 -22.75
N THR A 297 -12.68 15.30 -22.91
CA THR A 297 -12.85 16.27 -21.82
C THR A 297 -14.24 16.89 -21.90
N TYR A 298 -14.92 17.00 -20.76
CA TYR A 298 -16.30 17.45 -20.62
C TYR A 298 -16.42 18.64 -19.67
N THR A 299 -17.47 19.43 -19.83
CA THR A 299 -17.82 20.51 -18.91
C THR A 299 -18.83 20.02 -17.89
N VAL A 300 -18.59 20.27 -16.61
CA VAL A 300 -19.59 20.03 -15.55
C VAL A 300 -20.73 21.04 -15.72
N GLN A 301 -21.90 20.55 -16.11
CA GLN A 301 -23.12 21.35 -16.24
C GLN A 301 -23.83 21.52 -14.89
N GLN A 302 -23.89 20.44 -14.09
CA GLN A 302 -24.55 20.43 -12.78
C GLN A 302 -23.82 19.50 -11.81
N ILE A 303 -23.98 19.75 -10.52
CA ILE A 303 -23.50 18.90 -9.43
C ILE A 303 -24.69 18.60 -8.53
N SER A 304 -24.93 17.31 -8.23
CA SER A 304 -25.99 16.87 -7.33
C SER A 304 -25.49 15.71 -6.48
N GLY A 305 -25.39 15.93 -5.17
CA GLY A 305 -24.83 14.93 -4.24
C GLY A 305 -23.41 14.51 -4.64
N ASP A 306 -23.23 13.23 -4.92
CA ASP A 306 -21.99 12.59 -5.34
C ASP A 306 -21.84 12.47 -6.86
N ARG A 307 -22.72 13.10 -7.64
CA ARG A 307 -22.75 13.02 -9.12
C ARG A 307 -22.50 14.38 -9.78
N VAL A 308 -22.03 14.32 -11.03
CA VAL A 308 -21.89 15.47 -11.93
C VAL A 308 -22.53 15.17 -13.29
N LEU A 309 -23.24 16.16 -13.84
CA LEU A 309 -23.82 16.11 -15.17
C LEU A 309 -22.81 16.70 -16.16
N LEU A 310 -22.50 15.96 -17.23
CA LEU A 310 -21.57 16.40 -18.27
C LEU A 310 -22.33 17.07 -19.42
N LYS A 311 -22.00 18.34 -19.71
CA LYS A 311 -22.74 19.22 -20.65
C LYS A 311 -22.82 18.65 -22.06
N GLU A 312 -21.74 18.08 -22.56
CA GLU A 312 -21.63 17.67 -23.97
C GLU A 312 -22.31 16.32 -24.27
N ILE A 313 -22.65 15.54 -23.23
CA ILE A 313 -23.30 14.23 -23.39
C ILE A 313 -24.55 14.05 -22.52
N ILE A 314 -24.93 15.09 -21.76
CA ILE A 314 -26.10 15.13 -20.88
C ILE A 314 -26.23 13.83 -20.05
N SER A 315 -25.11 13.40 -19.47
CA SER A 315 -25.03 12.14 -18.74
C SER A 315 -24.42 12.35 -17.36
N TRP A 316 -25.02 11.70 -16.36
CA TRP A 316 -24.52 11.73 -14.99
C TRP A 316 -23.40 10.71 -14.79
N VAL A 317 -22.31 11.16 -14.17
CA VAL A 317 -21.20 10.32 -13.70
C VAL A 317 -20.91 10.64 -12.23
N TYR A 318 -20.28 9.72 -11.50
CA TYR A 318 -19.91 9.98 -10.11
C TYR A 318 -18.70 10.92 -10.01
N LYS A 319 -18.66 11.74 -8.97
CA LYS A 319 -17.52 12.64 -8.64
C LYS A 319 -16.20 11.88 -8.52
N LYS A 320 -16.24 10.69 -7.91
CA LYS A 320 -15.06 9.80 -7.78
C LYS A 320 -14.51 9.31 -9.13
N ASP A 321 -15.36 9.34 -10.16
CA ASP A 321 -15.10 8.78 -11.48
C ASP A 321 -14.74 9.88 -12.49
N VAL A 322 -14.45 11.09 -12.04
CA VAL A 322 -13.97 12.21 -12.87
C VAL A 322 -12.71 12.84 -12.31
N LYS A 323 -11.82 13.30 -13.19
CA LYS A 323 -10.61 14.04 -12.84
C LYS A 323 -10.66 15.43 -13.44
N LEU A 324 -10.43 16.47 -12.63
CA LEU A 324 -10.27 17.84 -13.10
C LEU A 324 -9.11 17.94 -14.09
N VAL A 325 -9.33 18.70 -15.16
CA VAL A 325 -8.37 19.00 -16.23
C VAL A 325 -7.96 20.46 -16.16
#